data_AF-A0A438HMK6-F1
#
_entry.id   AF-A0A438HMK6-F1
#
_cell.length_a   1.000
_cell.length_b   1.000
_cell.length_c   1.000
_cell.angle_alpha   90.00
_cell.angle_beta   90.00
_cell.angle_gamma   90.00
#
_symmetry.space_group_name_H-M   'P 1'
#
loop_
_entity.id
_entity.type
_entity.pdbx_description
1 polymer ?
#
loop_
_entity_poly.entity_id
_entity_poly.type
_entity_poly.pdbx_seq_one_letter_code
_entity_poly.pdbx_strand_id
1 'polypeptide(L)' 'MAGEEISVPKLPVGFIFLPTDEELVTYYLINRVYYRPLPAKPIQDIPASEFYGSPPHHLGKKAQTWVFSKSG' A
#
# COMPACT_ATOMS: atom_id res chain seq x y z
N MET A 1 17.57 14.19 15.13
CA MET A 1 16.15 14.02 14.74
C MET A 1 15.93 12.54 14.52
N ALA A 2 15.43 11.84 15.55
CA ALA A 2 15.26 10.39 15.51
C ALA A 2 14.09 10.05 14.57
N GLY A 3 14.32 9.13 13.64
CA GLY A 3 13.27 8.56 12.79
C GLY A 3 12.35 7.71 13.67
N GLU A 4 11.11 8.14 13.81
CA GLU A 4 10.10 7.38 14.52
C GLU A 4 9.67 6.22 13.63
N GLU A 5 10.24 5.04 13.89
CA GLU A 5 9.78 3.80 13.28
C GLU A 5 8.36 3.52 13.79
N ILE A 6 7.38 3.74 12.92
CA ILE A 6 5.97 3.49 13.22
C ILE A 6 5.81 1.97 13.37
N SER A 7 5.74 1.49 14.61
CA SER A 7 5.41 0.09 14.90
C SER A 7 4.01 -0.18 14.34
N VAL A 8 3.93 -0.92 13.24
CA VAL A 8 2.64 -1.34 12.67
C VAL A 8 1.96 -2.24 13.71
N PRO A 9 0.79 -1.86 14.26
CA PRO A 9 0.07 -2.72 15.17
C PRO A 9 -0.20 -4.04 14.47
N LYS A 10 0.10 -5.16 15.15
CA LYS A 10 -0.07 -6.50 14.59
C LYS A 10 -1.57 -6.73 14.41
N LEU A 11 -2.04 -6.54 13.18
CA LEU A 11 -3.45 -6.68 12.84
C LEU A 11 -3.92 -8.11 13.12
N PRO A 12 -5.15 -8.30 13.65
CA PRO A 12 -5.72 -9.62 13.81
C PRO A 12 -5.79 -10.38 12.47
N VAL A 13 -5.69 -11.70 12.55
CA VAL A 13 -5.91 -12.57 11.39
C VAL A 13 -7.31 -12.32 10.82
N GLY A 14 -7.39 -12.18 9.49
CA GLY A 14 -8.65 -11.90 8.79
C GLY A 14 -8.98 -10.42 8.64
N PHE A 15 -8.23 -9.52 9.29
CA PHE A 15 -8.34 -8.09 9.02
C PHE A 15 -7.75 -7.79 7.64
N ILE A 16 -8.60 -7.34 6.71
CA ILE A 16 -8.23 -7.05 5.32
C ILE A 16 -8.55 -5.60 4.97
N PHE A 17 -7.84 -5.07 3.98
CA PHE A 17 -8.17 -3.78 3.40
C PHE A 17 -9.36 -3.94 2.44
N LEU A 18 -10.56 -3.59 2.92
CA LEU A 18 -11.81 -3.67 2.16
C LEU A 18 -12.63 -2.36 2.33
N PRO A 19 -12.14 -1.23 1.82
CA PRO A 19 -12.85 0.04 1.90
C PRO A 19 -14.03 0.08 0.92
N THR A 20 -15.02 0.91 1.24
CA THR A 20 -16.06 1.36 0.32
C THR A 20 -15.53 2.43 -0.65
N ASP A 21 -16.27 2.70 -1.73
CA ASP A 21 -15.93 3.76 -2.69
C ASP A 21 -15.83 5.13 -2.01
N GLU A 22 -16.75 5.42 -1.08
CA GLU A 22 -16.76 6.68 -0.32
C GLU A 22 -15.51 6.80 0.57
N GLU A 23 -15.10 5.72 1.22
CA GLU A 23 -13.90 5.70 2.05
C GLU A 23 -12.62 5.86 1.21
N LEU A 24 -12.56 5.22 0.04
CA LEU A 24 -11.44 5.36 -0.90
C LEU A 24 -11.28 6.82 -1.35
N VAL A 25 -12.36 7.48 -1.74
CA VAL A 25 -12.30 8.87 -2.20
C VAL A 25 -11.98 9.81 -1.03
N THR A 26 -12.76 9.73 0.05
CA THR A 26 -12.72 10.69 1.15
C THR A 26 -11.42 10.61 1.93
N TYR A 27 -10.99 9.40 2.30
CA TYR A 27 -9.87 9.22 3.22
C TYR A 27 -8.53 8.95 2.54
N TYR A 28 -8.54 8.44 1.31
CA TYR A 28 -7.29 8.13 0.59
C TYR A 28 -7.01 9.13 -0.53
N LEU A 29 -7.92 9.27 -1.51
CA LEU A 29 -7.66 10.10 -2.68
C LEU A 29 -7.60 11.60 -2.33
N ILE A 30 -8.64 12.13 -1.69
CA ILE A 30 -8.72 13.55 -1.30
C ILE A 30 -7.54 13.90 -0.39
N ASN A 31 -7.30 13.11 0.66
CA ASN A 31 -6.20 13.37 1.57
C ASN A 31 -4.85 13.38 0.87
N ARG A 32 -4.60 12.45 -0.05
CA ARG A 32 -3.38 12.42 -0.85
C ARG A 32 -3.21 13.69 -1.70
N VAL A 33 -4.26 14.12 -2.40
CA VAL A 33 -4.21 15.32 -3.25
C VAL A 33 -3.95 16.59 -2.44
N TYR A 34 -4.50 16.67 -1.23
CA TYR A 34 -4.31 17.81 -0.32
C TYR A 34 -3.12 17.64 0.65
N TYR A 35 -2.25 16.65 0.43
CA TYR A 35 -1.08 16.37 1.30
C TYR A 35 -1.44 16.19 2.79
N ARG A 36 -2.62 15.65 3.07
CA ARG A 36 -3.08 15.31 4.42
C ARG A 36 -2.61 13.92 4.84
N PRO A 37 -2.52 13.63 6.14
CA PRO A 37 -2.20 12.29 6.62
C PRO A 37 -3.20 11.25 6.10
N LEU A 38 -2.67 10.10 5.64
CA LEU A 38 -3.48 8.95 5.25
C LEU A 38 -3.73 8.04 6.47
N PRO A 39 -4.90 7.38 6.58
CA PRO A 39 -5.16 6.46 7.69
C PRO A 39 -4.17 5.30 7.75
N ALA A 40 -3.76 4.81 6.58
CA ALA A 40 -2.73 3.80 6.38
C ALA A 40 -2.10 4.01 4.99
N LYS A 41 -1.00 3.31 4.70
CA LYS A 41 -0.33 3.35 3.38
C LYS A 41 -0.42 2.02 2.61
N PRO A 42 -1.63 1.48 2.33
CA PRO A 42 -1.77 0.23 1.59
C PRO A 42 -1.59 0.41 0.07
N ILE A 43 -1.71 1.63 -0.44
CA ILE A 43 -1.66 1.96 -1.87
C ILE A 43 -0.24 2.44 -2.22
N GLN A 44 0.40 1.80 -3.20
CA GLN A 44 1.73 2.15 -3.68
C GLN A 44 1.68 3.13 -4.85
N ASP A 45 2.70 3.96 -4.96
CA ASP A 45 2.88 4.88 -6.09
C ASP A 45 3.47 4.14 -7.28
N ILE A 46 2.83 4.30 -8.44
CA ILE A 46 3.28 3.72 -9.70
C ILE A 46 3.34 4.85 -10.74
N PRO A 47 4.43 4.98 -11.51
CA PRO A 47 4.50 5.94 -12.60
C PRO A 47 3.37 5.74 -13.61
N ALA A 48 2.81 6.82 -14.12
CA ALA A 48 1.74 6.76 -15.12
C ALA A 48 2.17 5.98 -16.39
N SER A 49 3.43 6.10 -16.81
CA SER A 49 3.99 5.33 -17.92
C SER A 49 3.99 3.83 -17.66
N GLU A 50 4.22 3.39 -16.42
CA GLU A 50 4.18 1.99 -16.02
C GLU A 50 2.72 1.49 -15.93
N PHE A 51 1.84 2.28 -15.30
CA PHE A 51 0.44 1.93 -15.09
C PHE A 51 -0.37 1.86 -16.39
N TYR A 52 -0.19 2.83 -17.30
CA TYR A 52 -0.92 2.88 -18.57
C TYR A 52 -0.16 2.25 -19.75
N GLY A 53 1.15 1.99 -19.61
CA GLY A 53 1.98 1.42 -20.67
C GLY A 53 2.16 -0.10 -20.58
N SER A 54 1.86 -0.72 -19.44
CA SER A 54 2.07 -2.16 -19.22
C SER A 54 0.75 -2.94 -19.21
N PRO A 55 0.72 -4.18 -19.72
CA PRO A 55 -0.43 -5.06 -19.54
C PRO A 55 -0.75 -5.28 -18.05
N PRO A 56 -2.03 -5.45 -17.64
CA PRO A 56 -2.43 -5.51 -16.23
C PRO A 56 -1.69 -6.57 -15.39
N HIS A 57 -1.31 -7.70 -15.96
CA HIS A 57 -0.56 -8.76 -15.27
C HIS A 57 0.90 -8.41 -14.92
N HIS A 58 1.40 -7.25 -15.37
CA HIS A 58 2.67 -6.69 -14.94
C HIS A 58 2.55 -5.85 -13.66
N LEU A 59 1.35 -5.40 -13.32
CA LEU A 59 1.08 -4.63 -12.11
C LEU A 59 1.07 -5.58 -10.90
N GLY A 60 1.76 -5.21 -9.80
CA GLY A 60 1.71 -5.98 -8.53
C GLY A 60 2.88 -6.94 -8.25
N LYS A 61 3.94 -6.98 -9.07
CA LYS A 61 5.08 -7.89 -8.88
C LYS A 61 6.09 -7.48 -7.79
N LYS A 62 5.89 -6.35 -7.09
CA LYS A 62 6.84 -5.85 -6.08
C LYS A 62 6.60 -6.38 -4.65
N ALA A 63 5.53 -7.13 -4.41
CA ALA A 63 5.14 -7.57 -3.06
C ALA A 63 5.48 -9.03 -2.71
N GLN A 64 6.26 -9.74 -3.52
CA GLN A 64 6.53 -11.19 -3.32
C GLN A 64 8.02 -11.52 -3.45
N THR A 65 8.85 -11.03 -2.53
CA THR A 65 10.13 -11.68 -2.20
C THR A 65 10.08 -12.13 -0.75
N TRP A 66 9.26 -13.14 -0.46
CA TRP A 66 9.57 -14.05 0.65
C TRP A 66 10.62 -15.03 0.15
N VAL A 67 11.88 -14.66 0.32
CA VAL A 67 12.97 -15.63 0.26
C VAL A 67 12.78 -16.50 1.50
N PHE A 68 12.17 -17.68 1.35
CA PHE A 68 12.36 -18.75 2.32
C PHE A 68 13.85 -19.10 2.27
N SER A 69 14.62 -18.46 3.15
CA SER A 69 15.93 -18.95 3.56
C SER A 69 15.69 -20.34 4.13
N LYS A 70 15.95 -21.38 3.33
CA LYS A 70 16.22 -22.71 3.88
C LYS A 70 17.54 -22.60 4.66
N SER A 71 17.43 -22.45 5.97
CA SER A 71 18.51 -22.71 6.90
C SER A 71 18.34 -24.11 7.47
N GLY A 72 19.37 -24.94 7.31
CA GLY A 72 19.59 -26.17 8.08
C GLY A 72 19.02 -27.42 7.46
#